data_AF-A0AA37QFQ9-F1
#
_entry.id   AF-A0AA37QFQ9-F1
#
_cell.length_a   1.000
_cell.length_b   1.000
_cell.length_c   1.000
_cell.angle_alpha   90.00
_cell.angle_beta   90.00
_cell.angle_gamma   90.00
#
_symmetry.space_group_name_H-M   'P 1'
#
loop_
_entity.id
_entity.type
_entity.pdbx_description
1 polymer ?
#
loop_
_entity_poly.entity_id
_entity_poly.type
_entity_poly.pdbx_seq_one_letter_code
_entity_poly.pdbx_strand_id
1 'polypeptide(L)'
;MSKRSLASLLVLGTALAACADGTTSRTLTAPDARREISEAPADLRGSAAVDGPADVVLAREAASTQMAASAQAASGGRASGHVELTLGFGFFTNIVSEQYSFVALRTDPLTPYAAKGQYDMTLTTATGVVQEFHGVVVCMGTTGNTTRVVGQLTSVVVNGIPRAINPAQSHNIWNVTDNGEGQGTADTASPMIFFPAAIAPRHCANDFIPPQFAIQAGNVQVSP
;
A
#
# COMPACT_ATOMS: atom_id res chain seq x y z
N MET A 1 47.54 46.80 15.96
CA MET A 1 46.59 47.54 16.81
C MET A 1 45.77 48.48 15.93
N SER A 2 44.49 48.19 15.71
CA SER A 2 43.45 49.20 15.46
C SER A 2 42.09 48.49 15.55
N LYS A 3 41.31 48.88 16.55
CA LYS A 3 39.96 48.40 16.82
C LYS A 3 38.99 49.18 15.94
N ARG A 4 38.09 48.51 15.22
CA ARG A 4 36.79 49.10 14.85
C ARG A 4 35.68 48.06 14.98
N SER A 5 34.99 48.22 16.11
CA SER A 5 33.63 47.77 16.40
C SER A 5 32.66 48.57 15.55
N LEU A 6 31.66 47.92 14.97
CA LEU A 6 30.37 48.53 14.63
C LEU A 6 29.30 47.43 14.69
N ALA A 7 28.51 47.53 15.74
CA ALA A 7 27.31 46.77 16.00
C ALA A 7 26.13 47.33 15.20
N SER A 8 25.33 46.43 14.63
CA SER A 8 23.95 46.65 14.16
C SER A 8 23.24 45.32 14.45
N LEU A 9 22.55 45.08 15.57
CA LEU A 9 21.29 45.62 16.09
C LEU A 9 20.15 45.79 15.06
N LEU A 10 18.99 45.22 15.46
CA LEU A 10 17.61 45.40 14.96
C LEU A 10 17.20 44.46 13.80
N VAL A 11 16.11 43.69 13.83
CA VAL A 11 14.85 43.73 14.61
C VAL A 11 14.28 42.31 14.75
N LEU A 12 13.91 41.90 15.97
CA LEU A 12 13.00 40.78 16.25
C LEU A 12 11.56 41.26 15.98
N GLY A 13 10.89 40.67 14.99
CA GLY A 13 9.46 40.90 14.71
C GLY A 13 8.63 39.69 15.10
N THR A 14 8.27 39.57 16.38
CA THR A 14 7.25 38.63 16.85
C THR A 14 5.87 39.17 16.52
N ALA A 15 5.20 38.58 15.52
CA ALA A 15 3.77 38.77 15.29
C ALA A 15 2.99 37.65 15.99
N LEU A 16 2.64 37.89 17.26
CA LEU A 16 1.54 37.21 17.94
C LEU A 16 0.23 37.84 17.46
N ALA A 17 -0.52 37.12 16.64
CA ALA A 17 -1.93 37.41 16.39
C ALA A 17 -2.76 36.27 16.99
N ALA A 18 -3.18 36.47 18.24
CA ALA A 18 -4.25 35.73 18.89
C ALA A 18 -5.57 36.46 18.64
N CYS A 19 -6.46 35.88 17.85
CA CYS A 19 -7.89 36.17 17.75
C CYS A 19 -8.53 34.91 17.15
N ALA A 20 -9.66 34.40 17.58
CA ALA A 20 -10.50 34.52 18.76
C ALA A 20 -11.48 33.34 18.60
N ASP A 21 -11.91 32.75 19.70
CA ASP A 21 -12.85 31.65 19.72
C ASP A 21 -14.13 31.97 18.93
N GLY A 22 -14.35 31.18 17.87
CA GLY A 22 -15.59 31.14 17.10
C GLY A 22 -16.15 29.73 17.15
N THR A 23 -16.65 29.33 18.31
CA THR A 23 -17.52 28.15 18.45
C THR A 23 -18.75 28.33 17.56
N THR A 24 -18.67 27.80 16.35
CA THR A 24 -19.85 27.40 15.57
C THR A 24 -19.79 25.90 15.44
N SER A 25 -20.59 25.23 16.26
CA SER A 25 -20.95 23.82 16.07
C SER A 25 -21.50 23.66 14.67
N ARG A 26 -20.64 23.28 13.72
CA ARG A 26 -21.08 22.64 12.49
C ARG A 26 -21.46 21.23 12.88
N THR A 27 -22.76 21.01 13.05
CA THR A 27 -23.37 19.69 13.01
C THR A 27 -23.01 19.09 11.66
N LEU A 28 -21.96 18.27 11.64
CA LEU A 28 -21.66 17.34 10.56
C LEU A 28 -22.79 16.32 10.55
N THR A 29 -23.80 16.55 9.71
CA THR A 29 -24.68 15.49 9.25
C THR A 29 -23.83 14.60 8.36
N ALA A 30 -23.25 13.55 8.97
CA ALA A 30 -22.76 12.42 8.20
C ALA A 30 -23.93 11.89 7.36
N PRO A 31 -23.74 11.54 6.07
CA PRO A 31 -24.70 10.70 5.40
C PRO A 31 -24.73 9.35 6.14
N ASP A 32 -25.79 9.17 6.92
CA ASP A 32 -26.20 7.89 7.49
C ASP A 32 -26.52 6.95 6.32
N ALA A 33 -25.48 6.29 5.81
CA ALA A 33 -25.60 5.09 5.01
C ALA A 33 -25.15 3.90 5.86
N ARG A 34 -25.75 3.79 7.05
CA ARG A 34 -25.86 2.49 7.72
C ARG A 34 -26.69 1.61 6.79
N ARG A 35 -26.04 0.72 6.06
CA ARG A 35 -26.71 -0.42 5.44
C ARG A 35 -27.24 -1.27 6.59
N GLU A 36 -28.48 -1.06 6.97
CA GLU A 36 -29.24 -2.03 7.74
C GLU A 36 -29.26 -3.31 6.90
N ILE A 37 -28.49 -4.31 7.34
CA ILE A 37 -28.77 -5.69 6.96
C ILE A 37 -30.07 -6.00 7.71
N SER A 38 -31.18 -5.75 7.02
CA SER A 38 -32.50 -6.18 7.47
C SER A 38 -32.46 -7.71 7.54
N GLU A 39 -32.31 -8.24 8.75
CA GLU A 39 -32.69 -9.62 9.09
C GLU A 39 -34.23 -9.72 9.08
N ALA A 40 -34.84 -9.44 7.93
CA ALA A 40 -36.16 -9.95 7.64
C ALA A 40 -35.96 -11.38 7.12
N PRO A 41 -36.54 -12.42 7.76
CA PRO A 41 -36.57 -13.73 7.14
C PRO A 41 -37.30 -13.56 5.80
N ALA A 42 -36.59 -13.78 4.70
CA ALA A 42 -37.21 -13.88 3.40
C ALA A 42 -38.20 -15.05 3.46
N ASP A 43 -39.47 -14.70 3.64
CA ASP A 43 -40.61 -15.58 3.45
C ASP A 43 -40.68 -15.93 1.96
N LEU A 44 -39.79 -16.82 1.54
CA LEU A 44 -39.86 -17.55 0.28
C LEU A 44 -40.96 -18.60 0.43
N ARG A 45 -42.21 -18.14 0.50
CA ARG A 45 -43.38 -18.93 0.07
C ARG A 45 -43.32 -19.07 -1.45
N GLY A 46 -42.34 -19.83 -1.91
CA GLY A 46 -42.43 -20.53 -3.18
C GLY A 46 -43.49 -21.60 -3.00
N SER A 47 -44.62 -21.42 -3.68
CA SER A 47 -45.64 -22.44 -3.85
C SER A 47 -45.01 -23.68 -4.48
N ALA A 48 -44.70 -24.68 -3.65
CA ALA A 48 -44.36 -26.01 -4.11
C ALA A 48 -45.63 -26.68 -4.63
N ALA A 49 -45.83 -26.69 -5.95
CA ALA A 49 -46.57 -27.77 -6.57
C ALA A 49 -45.66 -29.00 -6.49
N VAL A 50 -45.98 -29.90 -5.56
CA VAL A 50 -45.36 -31.21 -5.44
C VAL A 50 -45.91 -32.07 -6.57
N ASP A 51 -45.08 -32.33 -7.58
CA ASP A 51 -45.17 -33.58 -8.32
C ASP A 51 -43.84 -33.89 -9.01
N GLY A 52 -43.10 -34.86 -8.44
CA GLY A 52 -41.91 -35.45 -9.04
C GLY A 52 -40.72 -35.62 -8.07
N PRO A 53 -40.02 -36.77 -8.09
CA PRO A 53 -38.84 -37.00 -7.28
C PRO A 53 -37.62 -36.40 -8.01
N ALA A 54 -37.23 -35.19 -7.65
CA ALA A 54 -35.97 -34.62 -8.10
C ALA A 54 -35.16 -34.13 -6.90
N ASP A 55 -33.99 -34.73 -6.77
CA ASP A 55 -32.94 -34.43 -5.80
C ASP A 55 -32.75 -32.92 -5.59
N VAL A 56 -32.81 -32.50 -4.33
CA VAL A 56 -32.37 -31.18 -3.90
C VAL A 56 -30.85 -31.20 -3.82
N VAL A 57 -30.18 -30.89 -4.94
CA VAL A 57 -28.75 -30.58 -4.94
C VAL A 57 -28.57 -29.17 -4.39
N LEU A 58 -28.22 -29.07 -3.11
CA LEU A 58 -27.87 -27.81 -2.45
C LEU A 58 -26.63 -27.20 -3.13
N ALA A 59 -26.73 -25.93 -3.50
CA ALA A 59 -25.72 -25.08 -4.13
C ALA A 59 -24.46 -24.86 -3.26
N ARG A 60 -23.70 -25.93 -3.01
CA ARG A 60 -22.40 -25.91 -2.34
C ARG A 60 -21.24 -25.64 -3.32
N GLU A 61 -21.50 -25.71 -4.63
CA GLU A 61 -20.50 -25.56 -5.69
C GLU A 61 -20.15 -24.10 -6.00
N ALA A 62 -21.04 -23.14 -5.73
CA ALA A 62 -20.79 -21.72 -6.05
C ALA A 62 -19.80 -21.05 -5.07
N ALA A 63 -19.83 -21.43 -3.79
CA ALA A 63 -18.89 -20.91 -2.79
C ALA A 63 -17.49 -21.55 -2.91
N SER A 64 -17.42 -22.82 -3.31
CA SER A 64 -16.14 -23.52 -3.53
C SER A 64 -15.46 -23.07 -4.82
N THR A 65 -16.21 -22.76 -5.89
CA THR A 65 -15.63 -22.26 -7.15
C THR A 65 -15.09 -20.85 -7.05
N GLN A 66 -15.67 -19.98 -6.21
CA GLN A 66 -15.14 -18.62 -6.04
C GLN A 66 -13.82 -18.59 -5.24
N MET A 67 -13.69 -19.45 -4.21
CA MET A 67 -12.39 -19.67 -3.53
C MET A 67 -11.39 -20.44 -4.40
N ALA A 68 -11.86 -21.42 -5.19
CA ALA A 68 -11.01 -22.14 -6.13
C ALA A 68 -10.53 -21.24 -7.27
N ALA A 69 -11.33 -20.30 -7.77
CA ALA A 69 -10.90 -19.33 -8.79
C ALA A 69 -9.83 -18.35 -8.28
N SER A 70 -9.84 -18.02 -6.98
CA SER A 70 -8.74 -17.28 -6.34
C SER A 70 -7.52 -18.16 -5.98
N ALA A 71 -7.70 -19.47 -5.84
CA ALA A 71 -6.61 -20.42 -5.58
C ALA A 71 -5.96 -20.96 -6.88
N GLN A 72 -6.67 -20.87 -8.01
CA GLN A 72 -6.29 -21.51 -9.27
C GLN A 72 -5.66 -20.49 -10.22
N ALA A 73 -4.39 -20.15 -9.93
CA ALA A 73 -3.30 -19.93 -10.91
C ALA A 73 -2.11 -19.13 -10.34
N ALA A 74 -1.81 -19.21 -9.04
CA ALA A 74 -0.47 -18.90 -8.54
C ALA A 74 0.33 -20.21 -8.54
N SER A 75 0.89 -20.59 -9.69
CA SER A 75 1.86 -21.70 -9.75
C SER A 75 3.24 -21.31 -9.20
N GLY A 76 3.38 -20.08 -8.68
CA GLY A 76 4.58 -19.60 -8.01
C GLY A 76 4.21 -18.72 -6.80
N GLY A 77 5.25 -18.19 -6.15
CA GLY A 77 5.10 -17.45 -4.91
C GLY A 77 4.12 -16.28 -4.93
N ARG A 78 3.75 -15.88 -3.71
CA ARG A 78 2.85 -14.80 -3.36
C ARG A 78 3.49 -13.93 -2.29
N ALA A 79 3.31 -12.63 -2.39
CA ALA A 79 3.61 -11.70 -1.31
C ALA A 79 2.48 -10.67 -1.17
N SER A 80 2.15 -10.29 0.05
CA SER A 80 1.19 -9.23 0.32
C SER A 80 1.46 -8.58 1.65
N GLY A 81 0.99 -7.35 1.86
CA GLY A 81 1.07 -6.76 3.18
C GLY A 81 0.64 -5.30 3.25
N HIS A 82 0.61 -4.81 4.47
CA HIS A 82 0.47 -3.41 4.84
C HIS A 82 1.73 -2.99 5.59
N VAL A 83 2.31 -1.87 5.18
CA VAL A 83 3.58 -1.39 5.69
C VAL A 83 3.44 0.07 6.10
N GLU A 84 3.84 0.39 7.32
CA GLU A 84 4.05 1.76 7.79
C GLU A 84 5.50 1.95 8.26
N LEU A 85 6.19 2.92 7.66
CA LEU A 85 7.56 3.32 7.97
C LEU A 85 7.62 4.81 8.33
N THR A 86 8.28 5.15 9.43
CA THR A 86 8.74 6.51 9.72
C THR A 86 10.22 6.61 9.35
N LEU A 87 10.55 7.38 8.31
CA LEU A 87 11.88 7.37 7.69
C LEU A 87 12.78 8.53 8.14
N GLY A 88 12.20 9.59 8.71
CA GLY A 88 12.93 10.73 9.25
C GLY A 88 13.85 11.44 8.25
N PHE A 89 14.72 12.31 8.75
CA PHE A 89 15.70 13.02 7.93
C PHE A 89 17.00 12.20 7.86
N GLY A 90 17.31 11.58 6.73
CA GLY A 90 18.58 10.86 6.59
C GLY A 90 18.85 10.23 5.23
N PHE A 91 18.00 9.28 4.81
CA PHE A 91 18.35 8.38 3.70
C PHE A 91 17.73 8.72 2.33
N PHE A 92 16.48 9.18 2.28
CA PHE A 92 15.71 9.28 1.02
C PHE A 92 14.97 10.61 0.81
N THR A 93 15.55 11.74 1.23
CA THR A 93 14.93 13.09 1.19
C THR A 93 13.90 13.33 2.31
N ASN A 94 13.21 14.46 2.25
CA ASN A 94 12.31 15.02 3.25
C ASN A 94 11.03 14.18 3.47
N ILE A 95 11.10 12.86 3.60
CA ILE A 95 9.96 11.97 3.81
C ILE A 95 9.83 11.72 5.31
N VAL A 96 8.70 12.09 5.90
CA VAL A 96 8.41 11.84 7.31
C VAL A 96 7.86 10.44 7.48
N SER A 97 6.90 10.06 6.64
CA SER A 97 6.28 8.74 6.69
C SER A 97 5.99 8.19 5.29
N GLU A 98 6.06 6.87 5.20
CA GLU A 98 5.68 6.09 4.04
C GLU A 98 4.74 4.97 4.50
N GLN A 99 3.56 4.90 3.88
CA GLN A 99 2.58 3.86 4.11
C GLN A 99 2.25 3.22 2.78
N TYR A 100 2.25 1.89 2.70
CA TYR A 100 1.80 1.21 1.49
C TYR A 100 1.14 -0.12 1.76
N SER A 101 0.29 -0.53 0.83
CA SER A 101 -0.33 -1.84 0.81
C SER A 101 -0.15 -2.47 -0.56
N PHE A 102 0.09 -3.77 -0.62
CA PHE A 102 0.29 -4.45 -1.89
C PHE A 102 -0.15 -5.91 -1.85
N VAL A 103 -0.44 -6.44 -3.03
CA VAL A 103 -0.58 -7.86 -3.32
C VAL A 103 0.20 -8.16 -4.59
N ALA A 104 0.99 -9.22 -4.57
CA ALA A 104 1.81 -9.69 -5.68
C ALA A 104 1.72 -11.22 -5.80
N LEU A 105 1.54 -11.68 -7.03
CA LEU A 105 1.41 -13.09 -7.38
C LEU A 105 2.34 -13.38 -8.55
N ARG A 106 3.22 -14.37 -8.43
CA ARG A 106 4.03 -14.85 -9.54
C ARG A 106 3.14 -15.63 -10.51
N THR A 107 3.15 -15.27 -11.79
CA THR A 107 2.14 -15.73 -12.74
C THR A 107 2.61 -16.73 -13.77
N ASP A 108 3.92 -16.82 -14.02
CA ASP A 108 4.44 -17.71 -15.05
C ASP A 108 5.77 -18.37 -14.60
N PRO A 109 5.85 -19.70 -14.53
CA PRO A 109 7.11 -20.38 -14.26
C PRO A 109 8.11 -20.30 -15.44
N LEU A 110 7.64 -20.08 -16.67
CA LEU A 110 8.46 -19.99 -17.88
C LEU A 110 9.03 -18.59 -18.12
N THR A 111 8.40 -17.56 -17.55
CA THR A 111 8.91 -16.19 -17.58
C THR A 111 9.44 -15.83 -16.19
N PRO A 112 10.77 -15.89 -15.96
CA PRO A 112 11.36 -15.64 -14.64
C PRO A 112 10.87 -14.32 -14.07
N TYR A 113 10.47 -14.36 -12.80
CA TYR A 113 10.01 -13.21 -12.02
C TYR A 113 8.75 -12.50 -12.52
N ALA A 114 8.09 -12.97 -13.59
CA ALA A 114 6.84 -12.36 -14.05
C ALA A 114 5.77 -12.46 -12.95
N ALA A 115 5.19 -11.32 -12.61
CA ALA A 115 4.22 -11.21 -11.55
C ALA A 115 3.08 -10.27 -11.95
N LYS A 116 1.94 -10.43 -11.27
CA LYS A 116 0.78 -9.55 -11.34
C LYS A 116 0.37 -9.16 -9.94
N GLY A 117 -0.27 -8.00 -9.83
CA GLY A 117 -0.69 -7.47 -8.56
C GLY A 117 -0.90 -5.98 -8.64
N GLN A 118 -1.17 -5.39 -7.48
CA GLN A 118 -1.38 -3.96 -7.35
C GLN A 118 -0.82 -3.48 -6.01
N TYR A 119 -0.54 -2.19 -5.96
CA TYR A 119 -0.15 -1.53 -4.73
C TYR A 119 -0.71 -0.12 -4.68
N ASP A 120 -0.89 0.34 -3.45
CA ASP A 120 -1.21 1.72 -3.12
C ASP A 120 -0.17 2.22 -2.12
N MET A 121 0.28 3.45 -2.26
CA MET A 121 1.25 4.07 -1.37
C MET A 121 0.86 5.51 -1.07
N THR A 122 1.06 5.93 0.18
CA THR A 122 1.00 7.31 0.63
C THR A 122 2.34 7.71 1.20
N LEU A 123 2.93 8.78 0.64
CA LEU A 123 4.11 9.45 1.17
C LEU A 123 3.72 10.78 1.78
N THR A 124 4.17 11.04 3.01
CA THR A 124 4.05 12.36 3.64
C THR A 124 5.44 12.96 3.79
N THR A 125 5.64 14.14 3.21
CA THR A 125 6.91 14.86 3.33
C THR A 125 6.98 15.71 4.61
N ALA A 126 8.17 16.13 5.00
CA ALA A 126 8.42 17.05 6.10
C ALA A 126 7.80 18.45 5.89
N THR A 127 7.47 18.80 4.64
CA THR A 127 6.75 20.03 4.31
C THR A 127 5.23 19.85 4.36
N GLY A 128 4.74 18.69 4.78
CA GLY A 128 3.31 18.35 4.83
C GLY A 128 2.68 18.04 3.47
N VAL A 129 3.50 17.80 2.43
CA VAL A 129 2.98 17.38 1.12
C VAL A 129 2.63 15.91 1.20
N VAL A 130 1.40 15.57 0.81
CA VAL A 130 0.90 14.20 0.71
C VAL A 130 0.92 13.78 -0.75
N GLN A 131 1.55 12.66 -1.04
CA GLN A 131 1.61 12.06 -2.37
C GLN A 131 1.01 10.65 -2.29
N GLU A 132 -0.03 10.41 -3.07
CA GLU A 132 -0.72 9.13 -3.16
C GLU A 132 -0.38 8.51 -4.52
N PHE A 133 0.03 7.26 -4.51
CA PHE A 133 0.44 6.50 -5.67
C PHE A 133 -0.40 5.25 -5.77
N HIS A 134 -0.81 4.93 -7.00
CA HIS A 134 -1.36 3.63 -7.34
C HIS A 134 -0.53 3.02 -8.46
N GLY A 135 -0.32 1.72 -8.42
CA GLY A 135 0.39 1.02 -9.47
C GLY A 135 0.13 -0.46 -9.51
N VAL A 136 0.70 -1.10 -10.52
CA VAL A 136 0.63 -2.54 -10.74
C VAL A 136 1.96 -3.19 -10.47
N VAL A 137 1.94 -4.41 -9.93
CA VAL A 137 3.15 -5.22 -9.79
C VAL A 137 3.44 -5.87 -11.12
N VAL A 138 4.68 -5.70 -11.60
CA VAL A 138 5.13 -6.23 -12.90
C VAL A 138 6.20 -7.30 -12.75
N CYS A 139 6.88 -7.35 -11.60
CA CYS A 139 7.93 -8.31 -11.36
C CYS A 139 8.08 -8.62 -9.87
N MET A 140 8.34 -9.89 -9.54
CA MET A 140 8.54 -10.37 -8.17
C MET A 140 9.53 -11.54 -8.11
N GLY A 141 10.45 -11.49 -7.16
CA GLY A 141 11.37 -12.59 -6.84
C GLY A 141 11.39 -12.88 -5.33
N THR A 142 11.27 -14.15 -4.95
CA THR A 142 11.27 -14.58 -3.54
C THR A 142 12.49 -15.45 -3.26
N THR A 143 13.18 -15.19 -2.15
CA THR A 143 14.28 -16.01 -1.63
C THR A 143 14.12 -16.15 -0.13
N GLY A 144 13.92 -17.38 0.34
CA GLY A 144 13.54 -17.62 1.74
C GLY A 144 12.21 -16.93 2.07
N ASN A 145 12.21 -16.12 3.11
CA ASN A 145 11.08 -15.32 3.58
C ASN A 145 11.08 -13.87 3.05
N THR A 146 11.98 -13.54 2.11
CA THR A 146 12.12 -12.20 1.56
C THR A 146 11.62 -12.16 0.12
N THR A 147 10.78 -11.17 -0.18
CA THR A 147 10.30 -10.89 -1.54
C THR A 147 10.77 -9.53 -2.02
N ARG A 148 11.30 -9.50 -3.24
CA ARG A 148 11.64 -8.31 -4.02
C ARG A 148 10.53 -8.05 -5.00
N VAL A 149 10.08 -6.81 -5.08
CA VAL A 149 8.95 -6.43 -5.93
C VAL A 149 9.32 -5.21 -6.76
N VAL A 150 8.85 -5.22 -8.01
CA VAL A 150 8.88 -4.06 -8.90
C VAL A 150 7.45 -3.72 -9.27
N GLY A 151 7.12 -2.45 -9.08
CA GLY A 151 5.87 -1.84 -9.49
C GLY A 151 6.06 -0.92 -10.68
N GLN A 152 4.99 -0.73 -11.43
CA GLN A 152 4.82 0.33 -12.41
C GLN A 152 3.67 1.21 -11.94
N LEU A 153 3.94 2.50 -11.79
CA LEU A 153 2.95 3.49 -11.37
C LEU A 153 1.93 3.70 -12.50
N THR A 154 0.67 3.82 -12.10
CA THR A 154 -0.46 4.09 -12.99
C THR A 154 -1.24 5.34 -12.57
N SER A 155 -1.15 5.77 -11.30
CA SER A 155 -1.72 7.03 -10.80
C SER A 155 -0.80 7.72 -9.79
N VAL A 156 -0.82 9.05 -9.79
CA VAL A 156 -0.16 9.92 -8.81
C VAL A 156 -1.07 11.08 -8.51
N VAL A 157 -1.36 11.29 -7.22
CA VAL A 157 -2.12 12.42 -6.71
C VAL A 157 -1.26 13.14 -5.69
N VAL A 158 -1.10 14.47 -5.83
CA VAL A 158 -0.31 15.29 -4.91
C VAL A 158 -1.21 16.34 -4.29
N ASN A 159 -1.40 16.28 -2.98
CA ASN A 159 -2.35 17.12 -2.24
C ASN A 159 -3.74 17.12 -2.88
N GLY A 160 -4.25 15.94 -3.23
CA GLY A 160 -5.55 15.78 -3.90
C GLY A 160 -5.59 16.16 -5.40
N ILE A 161 -4.47 16.61 -5.99
CA ILE A 161 -4.40 17.03 -7.39
C ILE A 161 -3.71 15.94 -8.24
N PRO A 162 -4.39 15.32 -9.22
CA PRO A 162 -3.79 14.37 -10.12
C PRO A 162 -2.59 14.97 -10.88
N ARG A 163 -1.53 14.18 -11.03
CA ARG A 163 -0.32 14.53 -11.78
C ARG A 163 -0.16 13.63 -12.99
N ALA A 164 0.33 14.21 -14.08
CA ALA A 164 0.72 13.43 -15.24
C ALA A 164 1.93 12.55 -14.89
N ILE A 165 1.92 11.32 -15.39
CA ILE A 165 2.95 10.33 -15.13
C ILE A 165 3.62 10.01 -16.46
N ASN A 166 4.95 9.86 -16.44
CA ASN A 166 5.68 9.29 -17.55
C ASN A 166 5.90 7.79 -17.28
N PRO A 167 5.20 6.87 -17.95
CA PRO A 167 5.32 5.43 -17.68
C PRO A 167 6.76 4.91 -17.81
N ALA A 168 7.57 5.49 -18.69
CA ALA A 168 8.97 5.08 -18.87
C ALA A 168 9.88 5.42 -17.68
N GLN A 169 9.45 6.33 -16.80
CA GLN A 169 10.21 6.81 -15.64
C GLN A 169 9.54 6.49 -14.30
N SER A 170 8.41 5.80 -14.34
CA SER A 170 7.55 5.67 -13.15
C SER A 170 7.45 4.21 -12.72
N HIS A 171 8.60 3.64 -12.38
CA HIS A 171 8.69 2.34 -11.72
C HIS A 171 9.22 2.55 -10.31
N ASN A 172 8.90 1.62 -9.43
CA ASN A 172 9.35 1.60 -8.05
C ASN A 172 9.80 0.19 -7.68
N ILE A 173 10.76 0.11 -6.78
CA ILE A 173 11.27 -1.14 -6.25
C ILE A 173 11.17 -1.13 -4.74
N TRP A 174 10.87 -2.28 -4.14
CA TRP A 174 10.90 -2.47 -2.70
C TRP A 174 11.12 -3.93 -2.34
N ASN A 175 11.47 -4.15 -1.08
CA ASN A 175 11.59 -5.45 -0.46
C ASN A 175 10.67 -5.55 0.75
N VAL A 176 10.20 -6.76 0.99
CA VAL A 176 9.54 -7.16 2.23
C VAL A 176 10.16 -8.46 2.74
N THR A 177 10.21 -8.62 4.05
CA THR A 177 10.66 -9.85 4.70
C THR A 177 9.66 -10.21 5.81
N ASP A 178 9.08 -11.39 5.68
CA ASP A 178 8.15 -11.99 6.64
C ASP A 178 8.94 -12.71 7.73
N ASN A 179 9.02 -12.13 8.93
CA ASN A 179 9.76 -12.71 10.05
C ASN A 179 8.89 -13.62 10.93
N GLY A 180 7.69 -13.99 10.46
CA GLY A 180 6.75 -14.85 11.16
C GLY A 180 5.93 -14.09 12.20
N GLU A 181 4.62 -14.02 11.96
CA GLU A 181 3.67 -13.43 12.90
C GLU A 181 3.75 -14.10 14.28
N GLY A 182 3.83 -13.29 15.33
CA GLY A 182 3.79 -13.79 16.72
C GLY A 182 5.10 -14.36 17.27
N GLN A 183 6.20 -14.35 16.51
CA GLN A 183 7.52 -14.82 16.96
C GLN A 183 8.35 -13.74 17.71
N GLY A 184 7.74 -12.59 18.02
CA GLY A 184 8.38 -11.48 18.73
C GLY A 184 9.36 -10.65 17.88
N THR A 185 9.52 -10.99 16.60
CA THR A 185 10.28 -10.22 15.61
C THR A 185 9.33 -9.52 14.65
N ALA A 186 9.46 -8.20 14.51
CA ALA A 186 8.72 -7.45 13.51
C ALA A 186 9.15 -7.87 12.10
N ASP A 187 8.20 -7.92 11.19
CA ASP A 187 8.47 -7.93 9.76
C ASP A 187 9.31 -6.73 9.37
N THR A 188 10.06 -6.86 8.28
CA THR A 188 10.84 -5.75 7.75
C THR A 188 10.44 -5.41 6.32
N ALA A 189 10.59 -4.15 5.98
CA ALA A 189 10.33 -3.68 4.63
C ALA A 189 11.24 -2.51 4.28
N SER A 190 11.49 -2.31 2.98
CA SER A 190 12.17 -1.12 2.50
C SER A 190 11.19 -0.02 2.14
N PRO A 191 11.63 1.25 2.12
CA PRO A 191 10.92 2.27 1.36
C PRO A 191 10.84 1.88 -0.12
N MET A 192 9.80 2.36 -0.81
CA MET A 192 9.64 2.25 -2.24
C MET A 192 10.54 3.28 -2.93
N ILE A 193 11.53 2.81 -3.67
CA ILE A 193 12.49 3.66 -4.36
C ILE A 193 12.12 3.72 -5.84
N PHE A 194 11.98 4.94 -6.38
CA PHE A 194 11.63 5.15 -7.78
C PHE A 194 12.83 5.01 -8.72
N PHE A 195 12.65 4.28 -9.81
CA PHE A 195 13.65 4.04 -10.84
C PHE A 195 13.04 4.12 -12.26
N PRO A 196 13.87 4.38 -13.28
CA PRO A 196 13.46 4.23 -14.67
C PRO A 196 13.14 2.78 -15.04
N ALA A 197 12.27 2.60 -16.06
CA ALA A 197 11.85 1.29 -16.56
C ALA A 197 13.01 0.39 -17.02
N ALA A 198 14.13 0.98 -17.45
CA ALA A 198 15.32 0.23 -17.88
C ALA A 198 16.09 -0.42 -16.72
N ILE A 199 15.90 0.06 -15.49
CA ILE A 199 16.66 -0.36 -14.31
C ILE A 199 15.79 -1.19 -13.38
N ALA A 200 14.54 -0.77 -13.13
CA ALA A 200 13.68 -1.37 -12.12
C ALA A 200 13.50 -2.89 -12.27
N PRO A 201 13.29 -3.48 -13.48
CA PRO A 201 13.11 -4.92 -13.63
C PRO A 201 14.34 -5.75 -13.21
N ARG A 202 15.53 -5.16 -13.15
CA ARG A 202 16.74 -5.85 -12.68
C ARG A 202 16.68 -6.18 -11.19
N HIS A 203 15.83 -5.51 -10.42
CA HIS A 203 15.67 -5.69 -8.98
C HIS A 203 15.21 -7.09 -8.59
N CYS A 204 14.30 -7.71 -9.36
CA CYS A 204 13.84 -9.06 -9.01
C CYS A 204 14.91 -10.13 -9.23
N ALA A 205 15.80 -9.92 -10.20
CA ALA A 205 16.83 -10.87 -10.58
C ALA A 205 18.14 -10.66 -9.80
N ASN A 206 18.43 -9.42 -9.40
CA ASN A 206 19.65 -9.07 -8.69
C ASN A 206 19.40 -9.05 -7.17
N ASP A 207 20.39 -9.42 -6.37
CA ASP A 207 20.34 -9.27 -4.91
C ASP A 207 20.58 -7.80 -4.46
N PHE A 208 20.16 -6.80 -5.25
CA PHE A 208 20.14 -5.44 -4.75
C PHE A 208 19.04 -5.36 -3.68
N ILE A 209 19.47 -5.09 -2.45
CA ILE A 209 18.57 -5.05 -1.30
C ILE A 209 18.61 -3.61 -0.80
N PRO A 210 17.57 -2.80 -1.10
CA PRO A 210 17.34 -1.56 -0.38
C PRO A 210 17.42 -1.79 1.13
N PRO A 211 17.89 -0.80 1.91
CA PRO A 211 17.89 -0.92 3.36
C PRO A 211 16.46 -1.21 3.84
N GLN A 212 16.35 -2.19 4.73
CA GLN A 212 15.07 -2.59 5.32
C GLN A 212 14.98 -2.09 6.75
N PHE A 213 13.76 -1.76 7.15
CA PHE A 213 13.41 -1.23 8.46
C PHE A 213 12.33 -2.12 9.06
N ALA A 214 12.28 -2.21 10.39
CA ALA A 214 11.17 -2.84 11.08
C ALA A 214 9.87 -2.08 10.77
N ILE A 215 8.84 -2.83 10.38
CA ILE A 215 7.51 -2.28 10.13
C ILE A 215 6.93 -1.80 11.46
N GLN A 216 6.43 -0.56 11.48
CA GLN A 216 5.90 0.07 12.69
C GLN A 216 4.43 -0.30 12.93
N ALA A 217 3.68 -0.46 11.84
CA ALA A 217 2.32 -0.96 11.84
C ALA A 217 2.01 -1.72 10.55
N GLY A 218 1.12 -2.71 10.65
CA GLY A 218 0.82 -3.66 9.57
C GLY A 218 1.64 -4.95 9.67
N ASN A 219 1.55 -5.77 8.63
CA ASN A 219 2.19 -7.08 8.51
C ASN A 219 2.46 -7.39 7.03
N VAL A 220 3.43 -8.26 6.76
CA VAL A 220 3.66 -8.82 5.43
C VAL A 220 3.57 -10.34 5.49
N GLN A 221 3.15 -10.94 4.40
CA GLN A 221 2.99 -12.38 4.23
C GLN A 221 3.74 -12.79 2.98
N VAL A 222 4.70 -13.70 3.11
CA VAL A 222 5.51 -14.21 1.99
C VAL A 222 5.39 -15.72 1.89
N SER A 223 4.91 -16.18 0.74
CA SER A 223 4.84 -17.60 0.36
C SER A 223 5.67 -17.81 -0.92
N PRO A 224 6.74 -18.62 -0.90
CA PRO A 224 7.57 -18.90 -2.08
C PRO A 224 6.85 -19.60 -3.24
#